data_AF-A0A2V3TV06-F1
#
_entry.id   AF-A0A2V3TV06-F1
#
_cell.length_a   1.000
_cell.length_b   1.000
_cell.length_c   1.000
_cell.angle_alpha   90.00
_cell.angle_beta   90.00
_cell.angle_gamma   90.00
#
_symmetry.space_group_name_H-M   'P 1'
#
loop_
_entity.id
_entity.type
_entity.pdbx_description
1 polymer ?
#
loop_
_entity_poly.entity_id
_entity_poly.type
_entity_poly.pdbx_seq_one_letter_code
_entity_poly.pdbx_strand_id
1 'polypeptide(L)' 'MRETYHIEVLGPEEADAPGGVQQRISVRTPTREGAEERARRMFARARVPQRTRPAAEAVRVIDGAGIEVFRMSRFDEG' A
#
# COMPACT_ATOMS: atom_id res chain seq x y z
N MET A 1 1.90 -5.13 22.66
CA MET A 1 0.78 -4.22 22.32
C MET A 1 0.58 -4.28 20.81
N ARG A 2 -0.63 -4.16 20.26
CA ARG A 2 -0.86 -4.16 18.80
C ARG A 2 -1.20 -2.76 18.33
N GLU A 3 -0.49 -2.29 17.33
CA GLU A 3 -0.70 -0.99 16.70
C GLU A 3 -1.56 -1.14 15.45
N THR A 4 -2.17 -0.03 15.03
CA THR A 4 -2.90 0.06 13.78
C THR A 4 -2.00 0.69 12.73
N TYR A 5 -1.89 0.05 11.58
CA TYR A 5 -1.21 0.56 10.41
C TYR A 5 -2.21 0.67 9.26
N HIS A 6 -2.06 1.68 8.42
CA HIS A 6 -2.80 1.81 7.17
C HIS A 6 -1.90 1.41 6.01
N ILE A 7 -2.39 0.51 5.17
CA ILE A 7 -1.71 0.12 3.95
C ILE A 7 -2.46 0.76 2.80
N GLU A 8 -1.74 1.50 1.97
CA GLU A 8 -2.29 2.18 0.80
C GLU A 8 -1.60 1.64 -0.46
N VAL A 9 -2.40 1.13 -1.40
CA VAL A 9 -1.97 0.77 -2.75
C VAL A 9 -2.21 1.97 -3.64
N LEU A 10 -1.14 2.38 -4.31
CA LEU A 10 -1.08 3.57 -5.15
C LEU A 10 -1.06 3.15 -6.61
N GLY A 11 -1.94 3.75 -7.39
CA GLY A 11 -1.97 3.71 -8.84
C GLY A 11 -1.28 4.91 -9.47
N PRO A 12 -1.40 5.06 -10.80
CA PRO A 12 -1.08 6.32 -11.45
C PRO A 12 -1.91 7.43 -10.82
N GLU A 13 -1.33 8.63 -10.72
CA GLU A 13 -2.04 9.80 -10.24
C GLU A 13 -3.07 10.22 -11.30
N GLU A 14 -4.36 10.03 -10.99
CA GLU A 14 -5.49 10.41 -11.84
C GLU A 14 -6.18 11.64 -11.27
N ALA A 15 -6.83 12.45 -12.11
CA ALA A 15 -7.45 13.72 -11.72
C ALA A 15 -8.47 13.59 -10.56
N ASP A 16 -9.13 12.43 -10.45
CA ASP A 16 -10.17 12.16 -9.46
C ASP A 16 -9.70 11.31 -8.25
N ALA A 17 -8.41 10.96 -8.19
CA ALA A 17 -7.83 10.13 -7.12
C ALA A 17 -6.79 10.93 -6.31
N PRO A 18 -7.18 11.62 -5.22
CA PRO A 18 -6.24 12.38 -4.42
C PRO A 18 -5.10 11.49 -3.89
N GLY A 19 -3.89 11.76 -4.37
CA GLY A 19 -2.67 11.00 -4.06
C GLY A 19 -2.57 9.63 -4.74
N GLY A 20 -3.38 9.34 -5.76
CA GLY A 20 -3.33 8.08 -6.52
C GLY A 20 -3.74 6.83 -5.74
N VAL A 21 -4.41 6.97 -4.58
CA VAL A 21 -4.76 5.82 -3.72
C VAL A 21 -5.89 4.99 -4.35
N GLN A 22 -5.58 3.81 -4.88
CA GLN A 22 -6.58 2.88 -5.43
C GLN A 22 -7.28 2.04 -4.35
N GLN A 23 -6.55 1.73 -3.27
CA GLN A 23 -7.05 0.90 -2.19
C GLN A 23 -6.36 1.27 -0.87
N ARG A 24 -7.15 1.32 0.20
CA ARG A 24 -6.66 1.47 1.56
C ARG A 24 -7.25 0.40 2.46
N ILE A 25 -6.42 -0.21 3.30
CA ILE A 25 -6.86 -1.11 4.37
C ILE A 25 -6.20 -0.74 5.70
N SER A 26 -6.85 -1.07 6.80
CA SER A 26 -6.27 -0.96 8.14
C SER A 26 -5.91 -2.35 8.65
N VAL A 27 -4.70 -2.49 9.17
CA VAL A 27 -4.19 -3.76 9.72
C VAL A 27 -3.76 -3.54 11.16
N ARG A 28 -4.07 -4.51 12.03
CA ARG A 28 -3.68 -4.45 13.44
C ARG A 28 -2.67 -5.55 13.73
N THR A 29 -1.43 -5.19 14.03
CA THR A 29 -0.29 -6.10 14.16
C THR A 29 0.61 -5.66 15.31
N PRO A 30 1.30 -6.60 16.00
CA PRO A 30 2.27 -6.24 17.03
C PRO A 30 3.58 -5.66 16.49
N THR A 31 3.85 -5.79 15.18
CA THR A 31 5.12 -5.37 14.56
C THR A 31 4.89 -4.67 13.24
N ARG A 32 5.79 -3.73 12.91
CA ARG A 32 5.86 -3.03 11.63
C ARG A 32 6.08 -4.01 10.48
N GLU A 33 6.96 -4.98 10.66
CA GLU A 33 7.31 -6.01 9.70
C GLU A 33 6.07 -6.82 9.27
N GLY A 34 5.16 -7.11 10.20
CA GLY A 34 3.89 -7.79 9.87
C GLY A 34 2.95 -6.94 9.02
N ALA A 35 3.03 -5.60 9.10
CA ALA A 35 2.33 -4.69 8.21
C ALA A 35 3.02 -4.62 6.83
N GLU A 36 4.35 -4.56 6.80
CA GLU A 36 5.13 -4.59 5.55
C GLU A 36 4.90 -5.87 4.74
N GLU A 37 4.94 -7.04 5.38
CA GLU A 37 4.66 -8.32 4.70
C GLU A 37 3.28 -8.32 4.07
N ARG A 38 2.27 -7.77 4.76
CA ARG A 38 0.91 -7.66 4.24
C ARG A 38 0.84 -6.66 3.07
N ALA A 39 1.58 -5.56 3.14
CA ALA A 39 1.69 -4.59 2.06
C ALA A 39 2.31 -5.20 0.80
N ARG A 40 3.41 -5.95 0.93
CA ARG A 40 4.07 -6.66 -0.20
C ARG A 40 3.12 -7.65 -0.87
N ARG A 41 2.41 -8.47 -0.09
CA ARG A 41 1.43 -9.44 -0.63
C ARG A 41 0.28 -8.74 -1.36
N MET A 42 -0.16 -7.60 -0.85
CA MET A 42 -1.23 -6.81 -1.44
C MET A 42 -0.78 -6.18 -2.76
N PHE A 43 0.42 -5.60 -2.79
CA PHE A 43 1.00 -5.03 -4.00
C PHE A 43 1.22 -6.06 -5.10
N ALA A 44 1.77 -7.23 -4.75
CA ALA A 44 1.96 -8.33 -5.70
C ALA A 44 0.64 -8.72 -6.41
N ARG A 45 -0.50 -8.66 -5.70
CA ARG A 45 -1.82 -8.94 -6.27
C ARG A 45 -2.38 -7.77 -7.08
N ALA A 46 -2.17 -6.54 -6.62
CA ALA A 46 -2.71 -5.33 -7.23
C ALA A 46 -1.94 -4.86 -8.48
N ARG A 47 -0.71 -5.35 -8.69
CA ARG A 47 0.05 -5.12 -9.92
C ARG A 47 -0.50 -5.84 -11.14
N VAL A 48 -1.32 -6.88 -10.95
CA VAL A 48 -1.99 -7.54 -12.06
C VAL A 48 -3.13 -6.63 -12.54
N PRO A 49 -3.14 -6.19 -13.81
CA PRO A 49 -4.21 -5.35 -14.33
C PRO A 49 -5.55 -6.05 -14.12
N GLN A 50 -6.43 -5.41 -13.36
CA GLN A 50 -7.81 -5.85 -13.22
C GLN A 50 -8.64 -5.14 -14.27
N ARG A 51 -9.70 -5.80 -14.75
CA ARG A 51 -10.52 -5.32 -15.88
C ARG A 51 -11.08 -3.90 -15.71
N THR A 52 -11.12 -3.39 -14.49
CA THR A 52 -11.72 -2.11 -14.09
C THR A 52 -10.76 -1.14 -13.41
N ARG A 53 -9.47 -1.47 -13.24
CA ARG A 53 -8.50 -0.58 -12.57
C ARG A 53 -7.10 -0.64 -13.19
N PRO A 54 -6.41 0.51 -13.29
CA PRO A 54 -5.02 0.54 -13.72
C PRO A 54 -4.14 -0.26 -12.76
N ALA A 55 -3.03 -0.80 -13.27
CA ALA A 55 -2.08 -1.53 -12.44
C ALA A 55 -1.53 -0.65 -11.31
N ALA A 56 -1.37 -1.22 -10.12
CA ALA A 56 -0.72 -0.53 -9.01
C ALA A 56 0.74 -0.19 -9.35
N GLU A 57 1.18 1.01 -8.99
CA GLU A 57 2.55 1.50 -9.18
C GLU A 57 3.38 1.45 -7.90
N ALA A 58 2.73 1.57 -6.73
CA ALA A 58 3.39 1.45 -5.44
C ALA A 58 2.45 0.98 -4.32
N VAL A 59 3.03 0.65 -3.17
CA VAL A 59 2.35 0.44 -1.90
C VAL A 59 3.10 1.16 -0.79
N ARG A 60 2.38 1.70 0.19
CA ARG A 60 2.97 2.28 1.40
C ARG A 60 2.27 1.81 2.67
N VAL A 61 2.99 1.88 3.78
CA VAL A 61 2.46 1.66 5.14
C VAL A 61 2.60 2.95 5.92
N ILE A 62 1.49 3.36 6.52
CA ILE A 62 1.38 4.52 7.40
C ILE A 62 1.08 4.01 8.81
N ASP A 63 1.81 4.49 9.81
CA ASP A 63 1.56 4.13 11.20
C ASP A 63 0.36 4.87 11.83
N GLY A 64 0.11 4.62 13.12
CA GLY A 64 -0.99 5.27 13.85
C GLY A 64 -0.81 6.78 14.06
N ALA A 65 0.40 7.30 13.85
CA ALA A 65 0.71 8.73 13.92
C ALA A 65 0.61 9.43 12.55
N GLY A 66 0.30 8.68 11.49
CA GLY A 66 0.21 9.24 10.13
C GLY A 66 1.56 9.30 9.41
N ILE A 67 2.60 8.66 9.94
CA ILE A 67 3.94 8.65 9.34
C ILE A 67 4.06 7.50 8.35
N GLU A 68 4.55 7.78 7.15
CA GLU A 68 4.95 6.75 6.19
C GLU A 68 6.18 6.03 6.73
N VAL A 69 6.01 4.78 7.14
CA VAL A 69 7.08 3.95 7.71
C VAL A 69 7.65 2.97 6.69
N PHE A 70 6.95 2.72 5.59
CA PHE A 70 7.40 1.84 4.51
C PHE A 70 6.80 2.27 3.17
N ARG A 71 7.59 2.14 2.10
CA ARG A 71 7.15 2.31 0.71
C ARG A 71 7.87 1.30 -0.17
N MET A 72 7.15 0.77 -1.16
CA MET A 72 7.70 -0.06 -2.21
C MET A 72 7.00 0.25 -3.52
N SER A 73 7.76 0.52 -4.56
CA SER A 73 7.28 0.80 -5.90
C SER A 73 7.56 -0.35 -6.85
N ARG A 74 6.98 -0.28 -8.06
CA ARG A 74 7.28 -1.22 -9.15
C ARG A 74 8.75 -1.20 -9.60
N PHE A 75 9.54 -0.21 -9.20
CA PHE A 75 10.96 -0.07 -9.55
C PHE A 75 11.90 -0.68 -8.51
N ASP A 76 11.40 -1.06 -7.33
CA ASP A 76 12.22 -1.60 -6.23
C ASP A 76 12.44 -3.13 -6.34
N GLU A 77 11.77 -3.81 -7.28
CA GLU A 77 12.07 -5.19 -7.66
C GLU A 77 13.02 -5.19 -8.87
N GLY A 78 14.31 -5.02 -8.59
CA GLY A 78 15.43 -5.21 -9.52
C GLY A 78 16.33 -6.33 -9.06
#